data_AF-A0A5N6W8I9-F1
#
_entry.id   AF-A0A5N6W8I9-F1
#
_cell.length_a   1.000
_cell.length_b   1.000
_cell.length_c   1.000
_cell.angle_alpha   90.00
_cell.angle_beta   90.00
_cell.angle_gamma   90.00
#
_symmetry.space_group_name_H-M   'P 1'
#
loop_
_entity.id
_entity.type
_entity.pdbx_description
1 polymer ?
#
loop_
_entity_poly.entity_id
_entity_poly.type
_entity_poly.pdbx_seq_one_letter_code
_entity_poly.pdbx_strand_id
1 'polypeptide(L)' 'MTNWPDIPTKPAEGISDFTPAQTPPAGTARNPQTSGKPTPKPFQPLTVRGLTFQNRLGGALAAVFEESSYAKAPK' A
#
# COMPACT_ATOMS: atom_id res chain seq x y z
N MET A 1 -31.95 -4.28 -16.77
CA MET A 1 -30.55 -4.62 -16.44
C MET A 1 -29.70 -3.42 -16.79
N THR A 2 -29.06 -2.78 -15.80
CA THR A 2 -28.20 -1.62 -16.05
C THR A 2 -26.89 -2.11 -16.65
N ASN A 3 -26.61 -1.73 -17.90
CA ASN A 3 -25.34 -2.01 -18.56
C ASN A 3 -24.31 -0.97 -18.09
N TRP A 4 -23.46 -1.36 -17.14
CA TRP A 4 -22.31 -0.55 -16.74
C TRP A 4 -21.18 -0.76 -17.75
N PRO A 5 -20.49 0.29 -18.20
CA PRO A 5 -19.36 0.14 -19.09
C PRO A 5 -18.22 -0.60 -18.39
N ASP A 6 -17.53 -1.48 -19.13
CA ASP A 6 -16.33 -2.15 -18.64
C ASP A 6 -15.22 -1.13 -18.37
N ILE A 7 -14.59 -1.22 -17.20
CA ILE A 7 -13.46 -0.36 -16.82
C ILE A 7 -12.15 -1.11 -17.14
N PRO A 8 -11.36 -0.64 -18.12
CA PRO A 8 -10.13 -1.34 -18.51
C PRO A 8 -9.11 -1.33 -17.38
N THR A 9 -8.62 -2.51 -17.00
CA THR A 9 -7.54 -2.68 -16.02
C THR A 9 -6.20 -2.70 -16.75
N LYS A 10 -5.34 -1.69 -16.49
CA LYS A 10 -4.00 -1.62 -17.09
C LYS A 10 -3.08 -2.64 -16.39
N PRO A 11 -2.29 -3.44 -17.13
CA PRO A 11 -1.30 -4.33 -16.54
C PRO A 11 -0.15 -3.52 -15.94
N ALA A 12 0.51 -4.09 -14.91
CA ALA A 12 1.72 -3.55 -14.34
C ALA A 12 2.87 -3.61 -15.36
N GLU A 13 3.65 -2.53 -15.43
CA GLU A 13 4.76 -2.43 -16.37
C GLU A 13 5.94 -3.30 -15.91
N GLY A 14 6.58 -4.00 -16.86
CA GLY A 14 7.83 -4.72 -16.61
C GLY A 14 7.72 -6.15 -16.07
N ILE A 15 6.52 -6.75 -16.04
CA ILE A 15 6.32 -8.16 -15.65
C ILE A 15 5.65 -8.96 -16.78
N SER A 16 5.97 -10.25 -16.87
CA SER A 16 5.38 -11.18 -17.84
C SER A 16 3.95 -11.60 -17.49
N ASP A 17 3.66 -11.66 -16.19
CA ASP A 17 2.36 -12.08 -15.67
C ASP A 17 1.42 -10.90 -15.46
N PHE A 18 0.12 -11.10 -15.71
CA PHE A 18 -0.85 -10.03 -15.50
C PHE A 18 -1.05 -9.75 -14.00
N THR A 19 -0.61 -8.58 -13.55
CA THR A 19 -1.02 -7.97 -12.28
C THR A 19 -1.57 -6.58 -12.59
N PRO A 20 -2.72 -6.15 -12.02
CA PRO A 20 -3.23 -4.80 -12.24
C PRO A 20 -2.22 -3.74 -11.76
N ALA A 21 -2.01 -2.71 -12.57
CA ALA A 21 -1.17 -1.57 -12.20
C ALA A 21 -1.74 -0.89 -10.95
N GLN A 22 -0.90 -0.69 -9.93
CA GLN A 22 -1.27 0.03 -8.71
C GLN A 22 -1.14 1.54 -8.90
N THR A 23 -2.01 2.10 -9.73
CA THR A 23 -2.07 3.54 -10.01
C THR A 23 -3.41 4.12 -9.54
N PRO A 24 -3.43 5.01 -8.53
CA PRO A 24 -2.29 5.44 -7.71
C PRO A 24 -1.80 4.34 -6.76
N PRO A 25 -0.55 4.42 -6.25
CA PRO A 25 -0.03 3.45 -5.30
C PRO A 25 -0.93 3.28 -4.08
N ALA A 26 -0.95 2.07 -3.53
CA ALA A 26 -1.74 1.77 -2.34
C ALA A 26 -1.41 2.77 -1.20
N GLY A 27 -2.45 3.30 -0.55
CA GLY A 27 -2.29 4.29 0.52
C GLY A 27 -1.96 5.71 0.05
N THR A 28 -2.18 6.05 -1.22
CA THR A 28 -2.09 7.46 -1.69
C THR A 28 -3.27 8.26 -1.15
N ALA A 29 -3.00 9.35 -0.44
CA ALA A 29 -4.06 10.25 0.02
C ALA A 29 -4.66 11.07 -1.13
N ARG A 30 -5.97 11.27 -1.08
CA ARG A 30 -6.70 12.13 -2.04
C ARG A 30 -6.24 13.58 -1.92
N ASN A 31 -5.93 14.23 -3.04
CA ASN A 31 -5.55 15.64 -3.12
C ASN A 31 -6.44 16.36 -4.15
N PRO A 32 -7.21 17.40 -3.77
CA PRO A 32 -7.34 17.99 -2.43
C PRO A 32 -8.09 17.09 -1.44
N GLN A 33 -7.79 17.24 -0.15
CA GLN A 33 -8.57 16.61 0.93
C GLN A 33 -9.93 17.30 1.07
N THR A 34 -10.98 16.54 1.38
CA THR A 34 -12.35 17.04 1.59
C THR A 34 -12.42 18.13 2.68
N SER A 35 -11.48 18.09 3.64
CA SER A 35 -11.37 19.08 4.72
C SER A 35 -10.55 20.32 4.36
N GLY A 36 -9.97 20.39 3.16
CA GLY A 36 -9.05 21.46 2.71
C GLY A 36 -7.69 21.47 3.42
N LYS A 37 -7.45 20.56 4.37
CA LYS A 37 -6.19 20.45 5.11
C LYS A 37 -5.11 19.77 4.26
N PRO A 38 -3.83 20.09 4.48
CA PRO A 38 -2.73 19.40 3.81
C PRO A 38 -2.72 17.90 4.13
N THR A 39 -2.19 17.10 3.20
CA THR A 39 -2.09 15.65 3.34
C THR A 39 -1.38 15.26 4.64
N PRO A 40 -2.00 14.43 5.50
CA PRO A 40 -1.39 13.99 6.75
C PRO A 40 -0.07 13.23 6.54
N LYS A 41 0.88 13.43 7.45
CA LYS A 41 2.22 12.80 7.42
C LYS A 41 2.21 11.26 7.23
N PRO A 42 1.25 10.48 7.76
CA PRO A 42 1.20 9.03 7.52
C PRO A 42 1.07 8.63 6.05
N PHE A 43 0.52 9.50 5.20
CA PHE A 43 0.36 9.26 3.76
C PHE A 43 1.47 9.89 2.91
N GLN A 44 2.55 10.36 3.54
CA GLN A 44 3.71 10.89 2.86
C GLN A 44 4.81 9.82 2.80
N PRO A 45 5.60 9.76 1.72
CA PRO A 45 6.71 8.83 1.61
C PRO A 45 7.70 8.93 2.78
N LEU A 46 8.37 7.82 3.05
CA LEU A 46 9.41 7.72 4.07
C LEU A 46 10.54 6.86 3.55
N THR A 47 11.76 7.41 3.58
CA THR A 47 12.98 6.67 3.25
C THR A 47 13.66 6.22 4.54
N VAL A 48 13.84 4.90 4.70
CA VAL A 48 14.55 4.29 5.84
C VAL A 48 15.67 3.43 5.28
N ARG A 49 16.92 3.75 5.62
CA ARG A 49 18.12 2.96 5.24
C ARG A 49 18.20 2.64 3.73
N GLY A 50 17.83 3.61 2.88
CA GLY A 50 17.87 3.47 1.42
C GLY A 50 16.61 2.87 0.78
N LEU A 51 15.64 2.37 1.57
CA LEU A 51 14.34 1.90 1.08
C LEU A 51 13.28 3.01 1.23
N THR A 52 12.64 3.37 0.12
CA THR A 52 11.54 4.36 0.11
C THR A 52 10.19 3.68 0.11
N PHE A 53 9.41 3.92 1.16
CA PHE A 53 8.02 3.49 1.26
C PHE A 53 7.08 4.58 0.76
N GLN A 54 6.02 4.18 0.05
CA GLN A 54 5.02 5.11 -0.51
C GLN A 54 4.16 5.78 0.55
N ASN A 55 3.99 5.13 1.71
CA ASN A 55 3.26 5.63 2.87
C ASN A 55 3.85 5.03 4.16
N ARG A 56 3.48 5.58 5.32
CA ARG A 56 3.98 5.17 6.65
C ARG A 56 3.04 4.20 7.37
N LEU A 57 2.10 3.56 6.68
CA LEU A 57 1.08 2.69 7.29
C LEU A 57 1.60 1.27 7.60
N GLY A 58 2.75 0.87 7.02
CA GLY A 58 3.28 -0.49 7.13
C GLY A 58 3.79 -0.90 8.52
N GLY A 59 4.04 0.06 9.42
CA GLY A 59 4.65 -0.22 10.72
C GLY A 59 3.79 -1.06 11.68
N ALA A 60 2.46 -1.05 11.52
CA ALA A 60 1.57 -1.80 12.40
C ALA A 60 1.50 -3.30 12.07
N LEU A 61 1.77 -3.71 10.83
CA LEU A 61 1.67 -5.12 10.42
C LEU A 61 2.97 -5.88 10.71
N ALA A 62 4.13 -5.24 10.59
CA ALA A 62 5.42 -5.89 10.83
C ALA A 62 5.67 -6.23 12.31
N ALA A 63 5.17 -5.41 13.25
CA ALA A 63 5.34 -5.66 14.68
C ALA A 63 4.57 -6.89 15.20
N VAL A 64 3.50 -7.31 14.52
CA VAL A 64 2.66 -8.45 14.95
C VAL A 64 3.25 -9.80 14.53
N PHE A 65 4.16 -9.82 13.55
CA PHE A 65 4.74 -11.07 13.03
C PHE A 65 6.00 -11.53 13.77
N GLU A 66 6.58 -10.70 14.64
CA GLU A 66 7.74 -11.11 15.45
C GLU A 66 7.32 -11.99 16.65
N GLU A 67 6.12 -11.81 17.18
CA GLU A 67 5.68 -12.52 18.40
C GLU A 67 5.21 -13.95 18.15
N SER A 68 4.71 -14.29 16.95
CA SER A 68 4.16 -15.64 16.68
C SER A 68 5.22 -16.70 16.37
N SER A 69 6.49 -16.31 16.15
CA SER A 69 7.57 -17.24 15.83
C SER A 69 8.37 -17.74 17.04
N TYR A 70 8.07 -17.24 18.25
CA TYR A 70 8.69 -17.68 19.51
C TYR A 70 7.83 -18.66 20.33
N ALA A 71 7.00 -19.50 19.70
CA ALA A 71 6.40 -20.65 20.38
C ALA A 71 7.39 -21.83 20.38
N LYS A 72 8.30 -21.77 21.36
CA LYS A 72 9.32 -22.74 21.75
C LYS A 72 8.84 -24.21 21.70
N ALA A 73 9.46 -25.05 20.87
CA ALA A 73 9.29 -26.50 20.95
C ALA A 73 10.00 -27.07 22.20
N PRO A 74 9.35 -27.88 23.04
CA PRO A 74 10.02 -28.56 24.15
C PRO A 74 10.90 -29.71 23.63
N LYS A 75 12.04 -29.92 24.30
CA LYS A 75 13.02 -31.00 24.05
C LYS A 75 12.46 -32.37 24.39
#